data_AF-A0A7W8QUT6-F1
#
_entry.id   AF-A0A7W8QUT6-F1
#
_cell.length_a   1.000
_cell.length_b   1.000
_cell.length_c   1.000
_cell.angle_alpha   90.00
_cell.angle_beta   90.00
_cell.angle_gamma   90.00
#
_symmetry.space_group_name_H-M   'P 1'
#
loop_
_entity.id
_entity.type
_entity.pdbx_description
1 polymer ?
#
loop_
_entity_poly.entity_id
_entity_poly.type
_entity_poly.pdbx_seq_one_letter_code
_entity_poly.pdbx_strand_id
1 'polypeptide(L)'
;MYGVKAPYFAQLQPLGTQTMVFRFIDTDTRANSLRKVKGNGESMSNTGIFEKQVDGLFCTDGMLRYNRQLHMLTYVYHYRNEILLIDTNLNLVKKIKTIDPIDSARFKVDQLRAEKSFTFASPTLMVNANCSNQGKYLFVQSKLMGKGEDLTLFRKSAAIDVYDLEKQVYCYSFYLPKYKDVPISSFKVLGNSLYAVAGQYLTRYALELPE
;
A
#
# COMPACT_ATOMS: atom_id res chain seq x y z
N MET A 1 -9.22 23.27 21.76
CA MET A 1 -8.83 21.93 21.28
C MET A 1 -9.63 21.68 20.00
N TYR A 2 -9.01 21.82 18.81
CA TYR A 2 -9.70 21.57 17.54
C TYR A 2 -9.74 20.06 17.29
N GLY A 3 -10.86 19.42 17.62
CA GLY A 3 -11.06 18.01 17.34
C GLY A 3 -11.36 17.82 15.86
N VAL A 4 -10.46 17.17 15.12
CA VAL A 4 -10.73 16.73 13.75
C VAL A 4 -11.75 15.59 13.81
N LYS A 5 -12.97 15.80 13.30
CA LYS A 5 -13.96 14.71 13.20
C LYS A 5 -13.48 13.69 12.17
N ALA A 6 -13.01 12.54 12.64
CA ALA A 6 -12.55 11.43 11.80
C ALA A 6 -13.69 10.42 11.55
N PRO A 7 -13.80 9.84 10.34
CA PRO A 7 -14.66 8.68 10.13
C PRO A 7 -14.10 7.45 10.86
N TYR A 8 -14.87 6.36 10.97
CA TYR A 8 -14.24 5.06 11.22
C TYR A 8 -13.32 4.73 10.04
N PHE A 9 -12.02 4.48 10.29
CA PHE A 9 -11.03 4.37 9.23
C PHE A 9 -10.12 3.16 9.42
N ALA A 10 -9.58 2.65 8.30
CA ALA A 10 -8.58 1.59 8.28
C ALA A 10 -7.16 2.15 8.22
N GLN A 11 -6.95 3.28 7.54
CA GLN A 11 -5.65 3.95 7.44
C GLN A 11 -5.80 5.46 7.48
N LEU A 12 -4.77 6.13 8.01
CA LEU A 12 -4.66 7.59 8.10
C LEU A 12 -3.30 8.03 7.55
N GLN A 13 -3.28 9.11 6.78
CA GLN A 13 -2.06 9.78 6.29
C GLN A 13 -2.18 11.30 6.53
N PRO A 14 -1.31 11.90 7.38
CA PRO A 14 -1.28 13.34 7.56
C PRO A 14 -0.61 14.02 6.35
N LEU A 15 -1.33 14.92 5.68
CA LEU A 15 -0.77 15.74 4.61
C LEU A 15 0.01 16.95 5.15
N GLY A 16 -0.31 17.38 6.37
CA GLY A 16 0.31 18.50 7.06
C GLY A 16 -0.17 18.57 8.51
N THR A 17 -0.09 19.76 9.12
CA THR A 17 -0.48 19.96 10.52
C THR A 17 -1.99 19.95 10.75
N GLN A 18 -2.77 20.36 9.75
CA GLN A 18 -4.23 20.51 9.86
C GLN A 18 -4.99 19.74 8.78
N THR A 19 -4.34 18.86 8.01
CA THR A 19 -5.00 18.14 6.93
C THR A 19 -4.62 16.67 6.98
N MET A 20 -5.64 15.82 6.95
CA MET A 20 -5.51 14.36 7.03
C MET A 20 -6.30 13.70 5.92
N VAL A 21 -5.78 12.59 5.40
CA VAL A 21 -6.50 11.72 4.47
C VAL A 21 -6.68 10.36 5.12
N PHE A 22 -7.90 9.86 5.05
CA PHE A 22 -8.33 8.60 5.61
C PHE A 22 -8.72 7.67 4.47
N ARG A 23 -8.28 6.41 4.56
CA ARG A 23 -8.94 5.30 3.88
C ARG A 23 -9.99 4.74 4.81
N PHE A 24 -11.24 4.73 4.36
CA PHE A 24 -12.37 4.26 5.13
C PHE A 24 -13.27 3.38 4.27
N ILE A 25 -14.18 2.65 4.92
CA ILE A 25 -15.24 1.92 4.24
C ILE A 25 -16.46 2.84 4.20
N ASP A 26 -16.87 3.21 3.01
CA ASP A 26 -18.06 4.03 2.81
C ASP A 26 -19.32 3.18 3.01
N THR A 27 -20.29 3.69 3.77
CA THR A 27 -21.47 2.92 4.18
C THR A 27 -22.48 2.73 3.05
N ASP A 28 -22.50 3.64 2.10
CA ASP A 28 -23.48 3.65 1.00
C ASP A 28 -23.00 2.71 -0.11
N THR A 29 -21.74 2.84 -0.51
CA THR A 29 -21.10 1.99 -1.53
C THR A 29 -20.61 0.65 -0.99
N ARG A 30 -20.45 0.54 0.35
CA ARG A 30 -19.83 -0.61 1.04
C ARG A 30 -18.47 -0.98 0.48
N ALA A 31 -17.70 0.02 0.06
CA ALA A 31 -16.40 -0.13 -0.58
C ALA A 31 -15.34 0.76 0.08
N ASN A 32 -14.07 0.40 -0.11
CA ASN A 32 -12.98 1.29 0.29
C ASN A 32 -13.09 2.62 -0.46
N SER A 33 -12.84 3.71 0.25
CA SER A 33 -12.94 5.08 -0.23
C SER A 33 -11.90 5.96 0.44
N LEU A 34 -11.66 7.15 -0.12
CA LEU A 34 -10.81 8.16 0.50
C LEU A 34 -11.60 9.36 0.99
N ARG A 35 -11.25 9.85 2.18
CA ARG A 35 -11.78 11.11 2.73
C ARG A 35 -10.63 11.99 3.21
N LYS A 36 -10.63 13.24 2.78
CA LYS A 36 -9.74 14.28 3.28
C LYS A 36 -10.51 15.14 4.27
N VAL A 37 -9.93 15.41 5.43
CA VAL A 37 -10.52 16.26 6.47
C VAL A 37 -9.50 17.33 6.87
N LYS A 38 -9.97 18.57 6.97
CA LYS A 38 -9.21 19.72 7.47
C LYS A 38 -9.53 20.01 8.94
N GLY A 39 -8.64 20.70 9.63
CA GLY A 39 -8.78 21.08 11.04
C GLY A 39 -10.01 21.94 11.35
N ASN A 40 -10.52 22.68 10.36
CA ASN A 40 -11.73 23.48 10.46
C ASN A 40 -13.04 22.68 10.25
N GLY A 41 -12.94 21.36 10.04
CA GLY A 41 -14.08 20.47 9.82
C GLY A 41 -14.52 20.32 8.37
N GLU A 42 -13.97 21.09 7.42
CA GLU A 42 -14.19 20.84 6.00
C GLU A 42 -13.70 19.45 5.62
N SER A 43 -14.47 18.76 4.80
CA SER A 43 -14.09 17.45 4.29
C SER A 43 -14.54 17.26 2.85
N MET A 44 -13.81 16.41 2.14
CA MET A 44 -14.16 15.92 0.81
C MET A 44 -13.90 14.43 0.75
N SER A 45 -14.71 13.70 -0.01
CA SER A 45 -14.54 12.25 -0.19
C SER A 45 -14.50 11.92 -1.68
N ASN A 46 -13.75 10.89 -2.02
CA ASN A 46 -13.83 10.23 -3.31
C ASN A 46 -14.13 8.74 -3.07
N THR A 47 -15.38 8.37 -3.34
CA THR A 47 -15.89 7.01 -3.15
C THR A 47 -15.73 6.12 -4.38
N GLY A 48 -15.36 6.70 -5.52
CA GLY A 48 -15.15 5.99 -6.79
C GLY A 48 -13.67 5.79 -7.15
N ILE A 49 -12.75 6.19 -6.27
CA ILE A 49 -11.31 6.21 -6.60
C ILE A 49 -10.70 4.81 -6.77
N PHE A 50 -11.22 3.82 -6.05
CA PHE A 50 -10.77 2.44 -6.14
C PHE A 50 -11.72 1.64 -7.02
N GLU A 51 -11.19 1.16 -8.14
CA GLU A 51 -11.96 0.35 -9.06
C GLU A 51 -12.31 -1.01 -8.43
N LYS A 52 -13.62 -1.25 -8.26
CA LYS A 52 -14.15 -2.52 -7.78
C LYS A 52 -14.08 -3.57 -8.89
N GLN A 53 -13.40 -4.68 -8.62
CA GLN A 53 -13.34 -5.84 -9.52
C GLN A 53 -14.23 -6.99 -9.04
N VAL A 54 -14.33 -7.23 -7.72
CA VAL A 54 -15.08 -8.33 -7.13
C VAL A 54 -16.10 -7.81 -6.11
N ASP A 55 -15.67 -7.59 -4.88
CA ASP A 55 -16.56 -7.29 -3.74
C ASP A 55 -16.54 -5.80 -3.35
N GLY A 56 -15.42 -5.11 -3.57
CA GLY A 56 -15.23 -3.70 -3.26
C GLY A 56 -14.54 -3.41 -1.92
N LEU A 57 -14.33 -4.42 -1.07
CA LEU A 57 -13.59 -4.35 0.19
C LEU A 57 -12.22 -5.04 0.07
N PHE A 58 -12.19 -6.33 -0.19
CA PHE A 58 -10.94 -7.07 -0.35
C PHE A 58 -10.26 -6.71 -1.67
N CYS A 59 -11.00 -6.63 -2.79
CA CYS A 59 -10.38 -6.40 -4.10
C CYS A 59 -9.77 -4.99 -4.23
N THR A 60 -10.19 -4.08 -3.37
CA THR A 60 -9.67 -2.70 -3.30
C THR A 60 -8.76 -2.48 -2.10
N ASP A 61 -8.51 -3.50 -1.27
CA ASP A 61 -7.63 -3.37 -0.11
C ASP A 61 -6.19 -3.12 -0.54
N GLY A 62 -5.48 -2.35 0.27
CA GLY A 62 -4.17 -1.83 -0.12
C GLY A 62 -3.61 -0.84 0.90
N MET A 63 -2.49 -0.24 0.52
CA MET A 63 -1.69 0.62 1.37
C MET A 63 -1.68 2.04 0.81
N LEU A 64 -2.18 2.99 1.59
CA LEU A 64 -2.12 4.41 1.30
C LEU A 64 -0.86 5.02 1.93
N ARG A 65 -0.05 5.72 1.14
CA ARG A 65 1.13 6.46 1.62
C ARG A 65 1.14 7.87 1.07
N TYR A 66 1.44 8.84 1.91
CA TYR A 66 1.70 10.20 1.45
C TYR A 66 3.19 10.41 1.20
N ASN A 67 3.54 10.80 -0.02
CA ASN A 67 4.87 11.27 -0.36
C ASN A 67 4.91 12.80 -0.16
N ARG A 68 5.61 13.24 0.89
CA ARG A 68 5.73 14.66 1.23
C ARG A 68 6.54 15.46 0.21
N GLN A 69 7.55 14.86 -0.40
CA GLN A 69 8.45 15.55 -1.34
C GLN A 69 7.77 15.80 -2.69
N LEU A 70 6.92 14.88 -3.13
CA LEU A 70 6.16 15.01 -4.38
C LEU A 70 4.74 15.58 -4.18
N HIS A 71 4.35 15.89 -2.94
CA HIS A 71 2.98 16.28 -2.59
C HIS A 71 1.89 15.39 -3.21
N MET A 72 2.08 14.07 -3.13
CA MET A 72 1.24 13.09 -3.80
C MET A 72 0.95 11.90 -2.90
N LEU A 73 -0.25 11.32 -3.03
CA LEU A 73 -0.61 10.05 -2.42
C LEU A 73 -0.29 8.90 -3.38
N THR A 74 0.27 7.83 -2.84
CA THR A 74 0.39 6.54 -3.54
C THR A 74 -0.53 5.53 -2.90
N TYR A 75 -1.21 4.73 -3.72
CA TYR A 75 -2.01 3.60 -3.26
C TYR A 75 -1.53 2.31 -3.92
N VAL A 76 -1.06 1.35 -3.12
CA VAL A 76 -0.57 0.06 -3.62
C VAL A 76 -1.58 -1.01 -3.23
N TYR A 77 -2.16 -1.71 -4.20
CA TYR A 77 -3.12 -2.77 -3.91
C TYR A 77 -2.43 -4.02 -3.37
N HIS A 78 -3.05 -4.69 -2.40
CA HIS A 78 -2.52 -5.94 -1.85
C HIS A 78 -2.62 -7.13 -2.81
N TYR A 79 -3.68 -7.19 -3.62
CA TYR A 79 -4.06 -8.40 -4.38
C TYR A 79 -4.06 -8.24 -5.91
N ARG A 80 -3.52 -7.13 -6.42
CA ARG A 80 -3.34 -6.87 -7.86
C ARG A 80 -2.10 -6.02 -8.10
N ASN A 81 -1.57 -6.08 -9.30
CA ASN A 81 -0.35 -5.41 -9.73
C ASN A 81 -0.55 -3.91 -10.04
N GLU A 82 -1.30 -3.17 -9.23
CA GLU A 82 -1.63 -1.77 -9.52
C GLU A 82 -1.16 -0.82 -8.42
N ILE A 83 -0.60 0.29 -8.85
CA ILE A 83 -0.25 1.45 -8.04
C ILE A 83 -1.04 2.64 -8.57
N LEU A 84 -1.77 3.32 -7.69
CA LEU A 84 -2.43 4.59 -8.03
C LEU A 84 -1.57 5.77 -7.56
N LEU A 85 -1.40 6.73 -8.44
CA LEU A 85 -0.91 8.07 -8.11
C LEU A 85 -2.13 8.98 -7.97
N ILE A 86 -2.27 9.61 -6.81
CA ILE A 86 -3.45 10.37 -6.41
C ILE A 86 -3.00 11.75 -5.92
N ASP A 87 -3.62 12.81 -6.42
CA ASP A 87 -3.31 14.16 -5.97
C ASP A 87 -3.86 14.43 -4.56
N THR A 88 -3.49 15.56 -3.95
CA THR A 88 -3.99 15.91 -2.61
C THR A 88 -5.46 16.35 -2.59
N ASN A 89 -6.11 16.47 -3.75
CA ASN A 89 -7.55 16.68 -3.90
C ASN A 89 -8.31 15.36 -4.14
N LEU A 90 -7.65 14.22 -3.94
CA LEU A 90 -8.20 12.87 -4.10
C LEU A 90 -8.60 12.55 -5.55
N ASN A 91 -8.00 13.19 -6.54
CA ASN A 91 -8.16 12.81 -7.95
C ASN A 91 -7.11 11.79 -8.35
N LEU A 92 -7.53 10.80 -9.15
CA LEU A 92 -6.60 9.87 -9.77
C LEU A 92 -5.77 10.61 -10.83
N VAL A 93 -4.46 10.67 -10.63
CA VAL A 93 -3.51 11.22 -11.59
C VAL A 93 -3.10 10.16 -12.60
N LYS A 94 -2.76 8.96 -12.12
CA LYS A 94 -2.25 7.87 -12.97
C LYS A 94 -2.41 6.50 -12.31
N LYS A 95 -2.51 5.46 -13.14
CA LYS A 95 -2.31 4.06 -12.76
C LYS A 95 -0.97 3.56 -13.31
N ILE A 96 -0.16 2.93 -12.47
CA ILE A 96 1.10 2.27 -12.81
C ILE A 96 0.95 0.78 -12.50
N LYS A 97 1.58 -0.09 -13.30
CA LYS A 97 1.63 -1.53 -13.04
C LYS A 97 2.87 -1.87 -12.19
N THR A 98 2.70 -2.77 -11.21
CA THR A 98 3.86 -3.45 -10.61
C THR A 98 4.40 -4.47 -11.61
N ILE A 99 5.65 -4.94 -11.42
CA ILE A 99 6.26 -5.95 -12.28
C ILE A 99 5.59 -7.33 -12.15
N ASP A 100 4.70 -7.50 -11.17
CA ASP A 100 3.96 -8.73 -10.95
C ASP A 100 2.98 -9.04 -12.12
N PRO A 101 2.83 -10.33 -12.50
CA PRO A 101 1.97 -10.72 -13.63
C PRO A 101 0.46 -10.77 -13.28
N ILE A 102 0.05 -10.36 -12.06
CA ILE A 102 -1.34 -10.49 -11.60
C ILE A 102 -2.10 -9.18 -11.84
N ASP A 103 -2.73 -9.07 -13.02
CA ASP A 103 -3.50 -7.90 -13.43
C ASP A 103 -4.83 -7.67 -12.68
N SER A 104 -5.38 -8.70 -12.06
CA SER A 104 -6.67 -8.65 -11.38
C SER A 104 -6.67 -9.47 -10.10
N ALA A 105 -7.51 -9.07 -9.13
CA ALA A 105 -7.70 -9.79 -7.88
C ALA A 105 -8.25 -11.21 -8.16
N ARG A 106 -7.44 -12.24 -7.92
CA ARG A 106 -7.79 -13.65 -8.16
C ARG A 106 -8.19 -14.38 -6.87
N PHE A 107 -9.31 -13.98 -6.29
CA PHE A 107 -9.87 -14.70 -5.14
C PHE A 107 -11.39 -14.74 -5.16
N LYS A 108 -11.94 -15.78 -4.52
CA LYS A 108 -13.37 -15.90 -4.26
C LYS A 108 -13.66 -15.36 -2.86
N VAL A 109 -14.65 -14.48 -2.76
CA VAL A 109 -15.17 -13.99 -1.49
C VAL A 109 -16.43 -14.79 -1.17
N ASP A 110 -16.55 -15.26 0.07
CA ASP A 110 -17.80 -15.83 0.58
C ASP A 110 -18.44 -14.86 1.57
N GLN A 111 -19.76 -14.85 1.61
CA GLN A 111 -20.54 -14.01 2.53
C GLN A 111 -21.12 -14.89 3.62
N LEU A 112 -20.64 -14.70 4.84
CA LEU A 112 -21.24 -15.33 6.02
C LEU A 112 -22.54 -14.58 6.34
N ARG A 113 -23.65 -15.06 5.76
CA ARG A 113 -24.98 -14.42 5.85
C ARG A 113 -25.47 -14.23 7.30
N ALA A 114 -25.06 -15.12 8.21
CA ALA A 114 -25.42 -15.04 9.63
C ALA A 114 -24.82 -13.81 10.33
N GLU A 115 -23.66 -13.32 9.88
CA GLU A 115 -22.89 -12.28 10.57
C GLU A 115 -22.74 -10.99 9.74
N LYS A 116 -23.29 -10.95 8.52
CA LYS A 116 -23.07 -9.87 7.53
C LYS A 116 -21.58 -9.58 7.31
N SER A 117 -20.72 -10.58 7.48
CA SER A 117 -19.26 -10.49 7.29
C SER A 117 -18.86 -11.10 5.95
N PHE A 118 -17.77 -10.59 5.37
CA PHE A 118 -17.15 -11.17 4.19
C PHE A 118 -15.85 -11.87 4.61
N THR A 119 -15.62 -13.06 4.06
CA THR A 119 -14.38 -13.81 4.28
C THR A 119 -13.83 -14.31 2.94
N PHE A 120 -12.54 -14.64 2.92
CA PHE A 120 -11.98 -15.32 1.76
C PHE A 120 -12.50 -16.77 1.72
N ALA A 121 -13.01 -17.18 0.56
CA ALA A 121 -13.46 -18.55 0.33
C ALA A 121 -12.29 -19.54 0.13
N SER A 122 -11.07 -19.02 -0.06
CA SER A 122 -9.82 -19.79 -0.20
C SER A 122 -8.62 -18.90 0.16
N PRO A 123 -7.48 -19.47 0.60
CA PRO A 123 -6.26 -18.69 0.86
C PRO A 123 -5.87 -17.84 -0.35
N THR A 124 -5.68 -16.54 -0.14
CA THR A 124 -5.37 -15.59 -1.21
C THR A 124 -3.88 -15.32 -1.29
N LEU A 125 -3.37 -15.25 -2.51
CA LEU A 125 -1.99 -14.82 -2.75
C LEU A 125 -1.96 -13.29 -2.63
N MET A 126 -1.50 -12.79 -1.49
CA MET A 126 -1.12 -11.38 -1.38
C MET A 126 0.06 -11.12 -2.31
N VAL A 127 -0.06 -10.12 -3.18
CA VAL A 127 0.94 -9.72 -4.18
C VAL A 127 1.91 -8.72 -3.56
N ASN A 128 1.38 -7.62 -3.04
CA ASN A 128 2.17 -6.56 -2.40
C ASN A 128 1.89 -6.57 -0.90
N ALA A 129 2.91 -6.82 -0.08
CA ALA A 129 2.72 -6.95 1.37
C ALA A 129 2.89 -5.64 2.14
N ASN A 130 3.86 -4.83 1.73
CA ASN A 130 4.24 -3.59 2.40
C ASN A 130 4.72 -2.57 1.39
N CYS A 131 4.61 -1.29 1.72
CA CYS A 131 5.25 -0.24 0.93
C CYS A 131 5.66 0.98 1.78
N SER A 132 6.69 1.67 1.29
CA SER A 132 7.20 2.94 1.81
C SER A 132 7.65 3.82 0.65
N ASN A 133 7.56 5.13 0.78
CA ASN A 133 8.14 6.06 -0.20
C ASN A 133 9.24 6.91 0.46
N GLN A 134 10.21 7.34 -0.35
CA GLN A 134 11.28 8.26 0.02
C GLN A 134 11.83 8.92 -1.25
N GLY A 135 11.89 10.25 -1.28
CA GLY A 135 12.27 10.99 -2.49
C GLY A 135 11.28 10.75 -3.63
N LYS A 136 11.84 10.53 -4.82
CA LYS A 136 11.08 10.10 -6.00
C LYS A 136 10.71 8.61 -5.99
N TYR A 137 11.18 7.83 -5.02
CA TYR A 137 11.06 6.38 -5.04
C TYR A 137 9.89 5.84 -4.19
N LEU A 138 9.25 4.80 -4.70
CA LEU A 138 8.33 3.92 -3.98
C LEU A 138 8.95 2.53 -3.90
N PHE A 139 9.04 2.00 -2.68
CA PHE A 139 9.54 0.67 -2.35
C PHE A 139 8.35 -0.20 -2.03
N VAL A 140 8.24 -1.34 -2.71
CA VAL A 140 7.13 -2.29 -2.55
C VAL A 140 7.69 -3.67 -2.23
N GLN A 141 7.24 -4.27 -1.13
CA GLN A 141 7.57 -5.66 -0.83
C GLN A 141 6.67 -6.59 -1.62
N SER A 142 7.27 -7.26 -2.60
CA SER A 142 6.58 -8.23 -3.45
C SER A 142 6.65 -9.63 -2.81
N LYS A 143 5.53 -10.34 -2.85
CA LYS A 143 5.36 -11.70 -2.29
C LYS A 143 5.24 -12.77 -3.37
N LEU A 144 5.24 -12.36 -4.64
CA LEU A 144 5.32 -13.28 -5.74
C LEU A 144 6.79 -13.49 -6.10
N MET A 145 7.12 -14.74 -6.34
CA MET A 145 8.43 -15.12 -6.81
C MET A 145 8.50 -14.86 -8.32
N GLY A 146 9.55 -14.17 -8.76
CA GLY A 146 9.83 -13.92 -10.17
C GLY A 146 10.19 -15.20 -10.93
N LYS A 147 9.96 -15.20 -12.24
CA LYS A 147 10.40 -16.32 -13.11
C LYS A 147 11.94 -16.37 -13.11
N GLY A 148 12.51 -17.50 -12.67
CA GLY A 148 13.96 -17.73 -12.65
C GLY A 148 14.67 -17.26 -11.39
N GLU A 149 13.92 -16.82 -10.37
CA GLU A 149 14.48 -16.45 -9.07
C GLU A 149 14.92 -17.68 -8.26
N ASP A 150 15.94 -17.54 -7.40
CA ASP A 150 16.38 -18.61 -6.50
C ASP A 150 15.39 -18.77 -5.33
N LEU A 151 14.79 -19.96 -5.21
CA LEU A 151 13.78 -20.26 -4.18
C LEU A 151 14.33 -20.16 -2.75
N THR A 152 15.61 -20.47 -2.56
CA THR A 152 16.27 -20.40 -1.26
C THR A 152 16.49 -18.94 -0.87
N LEU A 153 16.94 -18.10 -1.81
CA LEU A 153 17.11 -16.66 -1.60
C LEU A 153 15.76 -15.99 -1.31
N PHE A 154 14.73 -16.26 -2.12
CA PHE A 154 13.38 -15.72 -1.92
C PHE A 154 12.78 -16.13 -0.56
N ARG A 155 13.04 -17.37 -0.10
CA ARG A 155 12.61 -17.82 1.23
C ARG A 155 13.38 -17.17 2.37
N LYS A 156 14.65 -16.82 2.17
CA LYS A 156 15.52 -16.21 3.19
C LYS A 156 15.50 -14.68 3.20
N SER A 157 14.85 -14.06 2.23
CA SER A 157 14.80 -12.61 2.09
C SER A 157 13.38 -12.11 1.80
N ALA A 158 13.21 -10.80 1.78
CA ALA A 158 12.04 -10.14 1.22
C ALA A 158 12.46 -9.42 -0.06
N ALA A 159 11.81 -9.72 -1.18
CA ALA A 159 11.97 -8.97 -2.42
C ALA A 159 11.37 -7.57 -2.25
N ILE A 160 12.15 -6.54 -2.55
CA ILE A 160 11.73 -5.13 -2.54
C ILE A 160 11.90 -4.59 -3.95
N ASP A 161 10.79 -4.27 -4.60
CA ASP A 161 10.75 -3.62 -5.91
C ASP A 161 10.73 -2.10 -5.74
N VAL A 162 11.52 -1.41 -6.56
CA VAL A 162 11.66 0.05 -6.54
C VAL A 162 11.10 0.66 -7.80
N TYR A 163 10.24 1.66 -7.63
CA TYR A 163 9.60 2.42 -8.70
C TYR A 163 9.95 3.90 -8.57
N ASP A 164 10.27 4.55 -9.69
CA ASP A 164 10.40 6.00 -9.77
C ASP A 164 9.02 6.60 -10.04
N LEU A 165 8.50 7.38 -9.10
CA LEU A 165 7.16 7.97 -9.13
C LEU A 165 7.06 9.15 -10.10
N GLU A 166 8.16 9.84 -10.38
CA GLU A 166 8.18 10.97 -11.32
C GLU A 166 8.22 10.45 -12.75
N LYS A 167 9.11 9.48 -13.01
CA LYS A 167 9.23 8.82 -14.32
C LYS A 167 8.16 7.77 -14.56
N GLN A 168 7.46 7.33 -13.49
CA GLN A 168 6.39 6.33 -13.53
C GLN A 168 6.85 4.98 -14.07
N VAL A 169 8.09 4.59 -13.76
CA VAL A 169 8.70 3.35 -14.24
C VAL A 169 9.23 2.52 -13.09
N TYR A 170 9.25 1.21 -13.29
CA TYR A 170 10.05 0.30 -12.48
C TYR A 170 11.55 0.60 -12.67
N CYS A 171 12.32 0.55 -11.59
CA CYS A 171 13.76 0.78 -11.60
C CYS A 171 14.54 -0.53 -11.47
N TYR A 172 14.40 -1.20 -10.33
CA TYR A 172 15.13 -2.41 -9.97
C TYR A 172 14.48 -3.07 -8.75
N SER A 173 14.93 -4.28 -8.42
CA SER A 173 14.56 -5.01 -7.21
C SER A 173 15.81 -5.36 -6.41
N PHE A 174 15.66 -5.44 -5.09
CA PHE A 174 16.72 -5.95 -4.22
C PHE A 174 16.13 -6.85 -3.14
N TYR A 175 16.99 -7.68 -2.54
CA TYR A 175 16.61 -8.61 -1.50
C TYR A 175 16.99 -8.08 -0.14
N LEU A 176 16.01 -7.96 0.74
CA LEU A 176 16.23 -7.64 2.14
C LEU A 176 16.42 -8.93 2.94
N PRO A 177 17.62 -9.25 3.45
CA PRO A 177 17.84 -10.47 4.22
C PRO A 177 16.94 -10.52 5.46
N LYS A 178 16.42 -11.71 5.81
CA LYS A 178 15.67 -11.86 7.05
C LYS A 178 16.62 -11.92 8.23
N TYR A 179 16.37 -11.10 9.25
CA TYR A 179 17.11 -11.19 10.49
C TYR A 179 16.65 -12.43 11.27
N LYS A 180 17.57 -13.37 11.54
CA LYS A 180 17.29 -14.65 12.21
C LYS A 180 16.15 -15.46 11.56
N ASP A 181 16.07 -15.43 10.23
CA ASP A 181 15.02 -16.10 9.44
C ASP A 181 13.58 -15.66 9.77
N VAL A 182 13.39 -14.57 10.53
CA VAL A 182 12.08 -14.03 10.87
C VAL A 182 11.56 -13.18 9.71
N PRO A 183 10.34 -13.44 9.19
CA PRO A 183 9.77 -12.63 8.13
C PRO A 183 9.48 -11.20 8.61
N ILE A 184 9.76 -10.22 7.75
CA ILE A 184 9.39 -8.83 8.02
C ILE A 184 7.86 -8.68 8.04
N SER A 185 7.34 -7.99 9.04
CA SER A 185 5.93 -7.61 9.15
C SER A 185 5.67 -6.23 8.54
N SER A 186 6.64 -5.33 8.63
CA SER A 186 6.58 -3.99 8.04
C SER A 186 7.98 -3.43 7.81
N PHE A 187 8.08 -2.41 6.96
CA PHE A 187 9.31 -1.63 6.81
C PHE A 187 9.00 -0.16 6.51
N LYS A 188 10.00 0.70 6.74
CA LYS A 188 9.97 2.10 6.37
C LYS A 188 11.33 2.53 5.84
N VAL A 189 11.33 3.28 4.75
CA VAL A 189 12.53 3.94 4.23
C VAL A 189 12.56 5.38 4.72
N LEU A 190 13.70 5.79 5.27
CA LEU A 190 13.96 7.14 5.78
C LEU A 190 15.37 7.54 5.35
N GLY A 191 15.46 8.53 4.46
CA GLY A 191 16.71 8.88 3.78
C GLY A 191 17.34 7.64 3.14
N ASN A 192 18.60 7.37 3.48
CA ASN A 192 19.38 6.25 2.93
C ASN A 192 19.34 5.03 3.84
N SER A 193 18.24 4.82 4.57
CA SER A 193 18.10 3.71 5.49
C SER A 193 16.72 3.07 5.39
N LEU A 194 16.70 1.74 5.36
CA LEU A 194 15.50 0.93 5.50
C LEU A 194 15.44 0.34 6.90
N TYR A 195 14.36 0.63 7.60
CA TYR A 195 14.05 0.08 8.92
C TYR A 195 12.98 -0.99 8.76
N ALA A 196 13.26 -2.23 9.16
CA ALA A 196 12.34 -3.35 9.07
C ALA A 196 11.99 -3.89 10.45
N VAL A 197 10.70 -4.16 10.67
CA VAL A 197 10.21 -4.86 11.86
C VAL A 197 10.01 -6.33 11.50
N ALA A 198 10.59 -7.21 12.30
CA ALA A 198 10.46 -8.67 12.15
C ALA A 198 10.32 -9.30 13.55
N GLY A 199 9.12 -9.76 13.89
CA GLY A 199 8.81 -10.23 15.25
C GLY A 199 9.08 -9.14 16.29
N GLN A 200 10.03 -9.40 17.20
CA GLN A 200 10.46 -8.45 18.23
C GLN A 200 11.68 -7.59 17.82
N TYR A 201 12.16 -7.73 16.59
CA TYR A 201 13.38 -7.08 16.13
C TYR A 201 13.06 -5.87 15.25
N LEU A 202 13.82 -4.79 15.46
CA LEU A 202 13.91 -3.65 14.55
C LEU A 202 15.32 -3.63 13.95
N THR A 203 15.43 -3.86 12.64
CA THR A 203 16.71 -3.92 11.93
C THR A 203 16.84 -2.73 10.98
N ARG A 204 18.03 -2.13 10.92
CA ARG A 204 18.37 -1.07 9.97
C ARG A 204 19.30 -1.62 8.88
N TYR A 205 18.98 -1.32 7.64
CA TYR A 205 19.80 -1.59 6.45
C TYR A 205 20.20 -0.27 5.82
N ALA A 206 21.46 -0.12 5.43
CA ALA A 206 21.89 1.02 4.63
C ALA A 206 21.41 0.81 3.19
N LEU A 207 20.91 1.88 2.57
CA LEU A 207 20.54 1.88 1.16
C LEU A 207 21.47 2.81 0.39
N GLU A 208 21.96 2.33 -0.75
CA GLU A 208 22.61 3.17 -1.75
C GLU A 208 21.58 3.47 -2.84
N LEU A 209 20.90 4.60 -2.68
CA LEU A 209 19.91 5.04 -3.66
C LEU A 209 20.63 5.72 -4.84
N PRO A 210 20.26 5.41 -6.09
CA PRO A 210 20.77 6.15 -7.23
C PRO A 210 20.33 7.61 -7.16
N GLU A 211 21.18 8.51 -7.65
CA GLU A 211 20.90 9.96 -7.73
C GLU A 211 19.71 10.29 -8.66
#